data_AF-A0A1C6G4M6-F1
#
_entry.id   AF-A0A1C6G4M6-F1
#
_cell.length_a   1.000
_cell.length_b   1.000
_cell.length_c   1.000
_cell.angle_alpha   90.00
_cell.angle_beta   90.00
_cell.angle_gamma   90.00
#
_symmetry.space_group_name_H-M   'P 1'
#
loop_
_entity.id
_entity.type
_entity.pdbx_description
1 polymer ?
#
loop_
_entity_poly.entity_id
_entity_poly.type
_entity_poly.pdbx_seq_one_letter_code
_entity_poly.pdbx_strand_id
1 'polypeptide(L)' 'MMENHSSCSYKQEKEVLKLDSMPLAMTYVPWQKWQNIYKPENALYAGTIFQDLDLPFTGRRCQK' A
#
# COMPACT_ATOMS: atom_id res chain seq x y z
N MET A 1 35.29 -23.49 27.10
CA MET A 1 35.14 -23.00 25.73
C MET A 1 33.73 -23.40 25.30
N MET A 2 32.84 -22.43 25.11
CA MET A 2 31.48 -22.65 24.65
C MET A 2 31.51 -23.01 23.17
N GLU A 3 31.07 -24.21 22.81
CA GLU A 3 30.59 -24.46 21.46
C GLU A 3 29.06 -24.45 21.49
N ASN A 4 28.54 -23.28 21.07
CA ASN A 4 27.13 -22.98 20.89
C ASN A 4 26.58 -23.78 19.72
N HIS A 5 26.11 -24.99 19.99
CA HIS A 5 25.09 -25.61 19.16
C HIS A 5 23.72 -25.35 19.80
N SER A 6 23.28 -24.09 19.71
CA SER A 6 21.87 -23.74 19.87
C SER A 6 21.11 -24.28 18.65
N SER A 7 20.92 -25.60 18.63
CA SER A 7 19.80 -26.20 17.91
C SER A 7 18.53 -25.76 18.64
N CYS A 8 18.16 -24.50 18.46
CA CYS A 8 16.82 -24.08 18.82
C CYS A 8 15.90 -24.66 17.76
N SER A 9 15.35 -25.84 18.05
CA SER A 9 14.24 -26.37 17.29
C SER A 9 13.03 -25.49 17.61
N TYR A 10 12.92 -24.35 16.93
CA TYR A 10 11.64 -23.67 16.83
C TYR A 10 10.75 -24.59 15.99
N LYS A 11 10.00 -25.46 16.66
CA LYS A 11 8.87 -26.14 16.06
C LYS A 11 7.85 -25.06 15.78
N GLN A 12 7.95 -24.45 14.59
CA GLN A 12 6.91 -23.58 14.11
C GLN A 12 5.74 -24.49 13.75
N GLU A 13 4.85 -24.71 14.72
CA GLU A 13 3.51 -25.18 14.40
C GLU A 13 2.94 -24.18 13.41
N LYS A 14 2.85 -24.63 12.16
CA LYS A 14 2.29 -23.84 11.08
C LYS A 14 0.79 -23.84 11.30
N GLU A 15 0.31 -23.00 12.22
CA GLU A 15 -1.11 -22.69 12.27
C GLU A 15 -1.49 -22.17 10.89
N VAL A 16 -2.27 -22.97 10.18
CA VAL A 16 -2.82 -22.60 8.89
C VAL A 16 -3.90 -21.56 9.17
N LEU A 17 -3.47 -20.30 9.29
CA LEU A 17 -4.38 -19.16 9.33
C LEU A 17 -5.27 -19.25 8.08
N LYS A 18 -6.59 -19.28 8.29
CA LYS A 18 -7.55 -19.28 7.18
C LYS A 18 -7.28 -18.05 6.32
N LEU A 19 -7.38 -18.19 4.99
CA LEU A 19 -7.18 -17.07 4.07
C LEU A 19 -8.06 -15.87 4.43
N ASP A 20 -9.29 -16.15 4.88
CA ASP A 20 -10.27 -15.16 5.36
C ASP A 20 -9.83 -14.38 6.61
N SER A 21 -8.86 -14.91 7.36
CA SER A 21 -8.31 -14.28 8.56
C SER A 21 -7.08 -13.42 8.27
N MET A 22 -6.61 -13.37 7.01
CA MET A 22 -5.44 -12.59 6.62
C MET A 22 -5.85 -11.21 6.09
N PRO A 23 -5.18 -10.12 6.51
CA PRO A 23 -5.43 -8.80 5.92
C PRO A 23 -5.10 -8.81 4.42
N LEU A 24 -6.03 -8.32 3.59
CA LEU A 24 -5.93 -8.36 2.12
C LEU A 24 -4.73 -7.55 1.59
N ALA A 25 -4.49 -6.37 2.17
CA ALA A 25 -3.36 -5.52 1.86
C ALA A 25 -3.15 -4.49 2.98
N MET A 26 -1.92 -3.98 3.12
CA MET A 26 -1.62 -2.76 3.87
C MET A 26 -1.19 -1.68 2.87
N THR A 27 -1.79 -0.49 2.98
CA THR A 27 -1.39 0.66 2.18
C THR A 27 -1.03 1.81 3.12
N TYR A 28 0.02 2.55 2.77
CA TYR A 28 0.38 3.77 3.48
C TYR A 28 -0.20 4.95 2.72
N VAL A 29 -1.13 5.67 3.35
CA VAL A 29 -1.70 6.89 2.79
C VAL A 29 -1.00 8.09 3.42
N PRO A 30 -0.32 8.94 2.64
CA PRO A 30 0.31 10.15 3.18
C PRO A 30 -0.76 11.15 3.63
N TRP A 31 -0.43 11.95 4.63
CA TRP A 31 -1.31 13.05 5.06
C TRP A 31 -1.40 14.12 3.96
N GLN A 32 -2.59 14.35 3.43
CA GLN A 32 -2.80 15.32 2.37
C GLN A 32 -2.97 16.73 2.92
N LYS A 33 -2.21 17.68 2.38
CA LYS A 33 -2.33 19.10 2.73
C LYS A 33 -3.56 19.70 2.04
N TRP A 34 -4.27 20.58 2.76
CA TRP A 34 -5.43 21.28 2.24
C TRP A 34 -5.02 22.54 1.46
N GLN A 35 -4.68 22.36 0.18
CA GLN A 35 -4.20 23.42 -0.70
C GLN A 35 -4.54 23.10 -2.16
N ASN A 36 -4.42 24.09 -3.04
CA ASN A 36 -4.59 23.93 -4.49
C ASN A 36 -5.88 23.16 -4.84
N ILE A 37 -7.02 23.70 -4.42
CA ILE A 37 -8.31 23.02 -4.54
C ILE A 37 -9.08 23.56 -5.74
N TYR A 38 -9.69 22.67 -6.52
CA TYR A 38 -10.57 23.06 -7.62
C TYR A 38 -11.91 23.62 -7.12
N LYS A 39 -12.54 24.45 -7.96
CA LYS A 39 -13.97 24.74 -7.80
C LYS A 39 -14.78 23.44 -7.95
N PRO A 40 -15.95 23.30 -7.30
CA PRO A 40 -16.74 22.07 -7.32
C PRO A 40 -17.04 21.52 -8.73
N GLU A 41 -17.38 22.40 -9.66
CA GLU A 41 -17.65 22.08 -11.07
C GLU A 41 -16.46 21.42 -11.79
N ASN A 42 -15.23 21.88 -11.51
CA ASN A 42 -14.01 21.33 -12.10
C ASN A 42 -13.58 20.04 -11.39
N ALA A 43 -13.74 19.99 -10.06
CA ALA A 43 -13.39 18.82 -9.26
C ALA A 43 -14.22 17.59 -9.65
N LEU A 44 -15.50 17.78 -9.98
CA LEU A 44 -16.37 16.71 -10.45
C LEU A 44 -15.85 16.10 -11.76
N TYR A 45 -15.36 16.94 -12.68
CA TYR A 45 -14.79 16.48 -13.94
C TYR A 45 -13.43 15.79 -13.75
N ALA A 46 -12.55 16.34 -12.91
CA ALA A 46 -11.23 15.76 -12.63
C ALA A 46 -11.28 14.48 -11.78
N GLY A 47 -12.37 14.26 -11.02
CA GLY A 47 -12.48 13.13 -10.08
C GLY A 47 -11.71 13.33 -8.77
N THR A 48 -11.15 14.52 -8.56
CA THR A 48 -10.46 14.92 -7.34
C THR A 48 -10.67 16.42 -7.10
N ILE A 49 -10.79 16.82 -5.83
CA ILE A 49 -10.79 18.25 -5.48
C ILE A 49 -9.38 18.84 -5.44
N PHE A 50 -8.35 18.00 -5.34
CA PHE A 50 -6.96 18.43 -5.20
C PHE A 50 -6.29 18.45 -6.57
N GLN A 51 -5.89 19.64 -7.00
CA GLN A 51 -5.20 19.85 -8.28
C GLN A 51 -3.90 19.03 -8.34
N ASP A 52 -3.19 18.93 -7.21
CA ASP A 52 -1.94 18.17 -7.09
C ASP A 52 -2.10 16.66 -7.37
N LEU A 53 -3.34 16.12 -7.32
CA LEU A 53 -3.64 14.72 -7.62
C LEU A 53 -4.13 14.49 -9.06
N ASP A 54 -4.42 15.54 -9.82
CA ASP A 54 -4.82 15.44 -11.23
C ASP A 54 -3.57 15.25 -12.11
N LEU A 55 -3.04 14.03 -12.11
CA LEU A 55 -1.81 13.67 -12.81
C LEU A 55 -2.13 13.01 -14.15
N PRO A 56 -1.38 13.33 -15.23
CA PRO A 56 -1.58 12.69 -16.52
C PRO A 56 -1.31 11.18 -16.41
N PHE A 57 -2.17 10.39 -17.04
CA PHE A 57 -1.94 8.95 -17.15
C PHE A 57 -0.75 8.67 -18.07
N THR A 58 0.42 8.41 -17.49
CA THR A 58 1.66 8.12 -18.21
C THR A 58 1.86 6.62 -18.47
N GLY A 59 0.77 5.84 -18.51
CA GLY A 59 0.77 4.37 -18.53
C GLY A 59 1.94 3.77 -19.31
N ARG A 60 2.83 3.05 -18.61
CA ARG A 60 3.92 2.34 -19.28
C ARG A 60 3.30 1.14 -19.99
N ARG A 61 3.52 1.02 -21.30
CA ARG A 61 3.30 -0.25 -22.00
C ARG A 61 4.32 -1.26 -21.48
N CYS A 62 3.90 -2.45 -21.10
CA CYS A 62 4.82 -3.58 -20.98
C CYS A 62 5.41 -3.81 -22.38
N GLN A 63 6.64 -3.36 -22.60
CA GLN A 63 7.41 -3.71 -23.79
C GLN A 63 7.77 -5.19 -23.66
N LYS A 64 7.52 -5.97 -24.71
CA LYS A 64 7.87 -7.40 -24.79
C LYS A 64 9.38 -7.60 -24.88
#